data_AF-A0A0C6FSQ6-F1
#
_entry.id   AF-A0A0C6FSQ6-F1
#
_cell.length_a   1.000
_cell.length_b   1.000
_cell.length_c   1.000
_cell.angle_alpha   90.00
_cell.angle_beta   90.00
_cell.angle_gamma   90.00
#
_symmetry.space_group_name_H-M   'P 1'
#
loop_
_entity.id
_entity.type
_entity.pdbx_description
1 polymer ?
#
loop_
_entity_poly.entity_id
_entity_poly.type
_entity_poly.pdbx_seq_one_letter_code
_entity_poly.pdbx_strand_id
1 'polypeptide(L)' 'MLGYDDIAAAAAGEERDALWRSLAEEMEAAAAARRDGPGFVRASTPADLARALGRDRRERRARLSTGTPRRGDPGRRQA' A
#
# COMPACT_ATOMS: atom_id res chain seq x y z
N MET A 1 -0.07 23.54 -5.83
CA MET A 1 0.35 22.23 -5.29
C MET A 1 1.81 22.10 -5.65
N LEU A 2 2.70 22.26 -4.66
CA LEU A 2 4.15 22.22 -4.86
C LEU A 2 4.58 20.74 -4.92
N GLY A 3 5.31 20.37 -5.96
CA GLY A 3 5.75 19.01 -6.23
C GLY A 3 7.22 18.79 -5.86
N TYR A 4 7.65 17.53 -5.91
CA TYR A 4 9.07 17.16 -5.72
C TYR A 4 10.00 17.85 -6.73
N ASP A 5 9.51 18.09 -7.95
CA ASP A 5 10.24 18.77 -9.01
C ASP A 5 10.52 20.24 -8.68
N ASP A 6 9.65 20.91 -7.92
CA ASP A 6 9.84 22.31 -7.49
C ASP A 6 10.98 22.41 -6.45
N ILE A 7 11.12 21.41 -5.59
CA ILE A 7 12.21 21.30 -4.60
C ILE A 7 13.55 21.02 -5.28
N ALA A 8 13.53 20.21 -6.35
CA ALA A 8 14.72 19.90 -7.14
C ALA A 8 15.15 21.09 -8.02
N ALA A 9 14.20 21.90 -8.48
CA ALA A 9 14.43 23.10 -9.29
C ALA A 9 14.86 24.32 -8.46
N ALA A 10 14.58 24.35 -7.16
CA ALA A 10 15.05 25.41 -6.27
C ALA A 10 16.59 25.46 -6.23
N ALA A 11 17.16 26.57 -6.71
CA ALA A 11 18.60 26.81 -6.63
C ALA A 11 19.03 26.80 -5.15
N ALA A 12 20.09 26.06 -4.84
CA ALA A 12 20.48 25.72 -3.46
C ALA A 12 20.44 26.92 -2.49
N GLY A 13 19.84 26.73 -1.31
CA GLY A 13 19.73 27.76 -0.26
C GLY A 13 18.49 27.60 0.63
N GLU A 14 18.18 28.65 1.39
CA GLU A 14 17.06 28.70 2.35
C GLU A 14 15.69 28.41 1.72
N GLU A 15 15.51 28.72 0.43
CA GLU A 15 14.28 28.43 -0.32
C GLU A 15 14.02 26.93 -0.41
N ARG A 16 15.05 26.13 -0.69
CA ARG A 16 14.95 24.66 -0.72
C ARG A 16 14.61 24.11 0.67
N ASP A 17 15.19 24.67 1.72
CA ASP A 17 14.92 24.24 3.10
C ASP A 17 13.50 24.61 3.56
N ALA A 18 12.97 25.75 3.11
CA ALA A 18 11.59 26.15 3.34
C ALA A 18 10.62 25.18 2.64
N LEU A 19 10.90 24.82 1.38
CA LEU A 19 10.09 23.85 0.64
C LEU A 19 10.16 22.45 1.26
N TRP A 20 11.33 22.00 1.72
CA TRP A 20 11.46 20.73 2.44
C TRP A 20 10.68 20.71 3.75
N ARG A 21 10.69 21.81 4.52
CA ARG A 21 9.88 21.92 5.73
C ARG A 21 8.39 21.86 5.42
N SER A 22 7.93 22.62 4.43
CA SER A 22 6.53 22.57 3.98
C SER A 22 6.13 21.16 3.54
N LEU A 23 6.97 20.48 2.76
CA LEU A 23 6.69 19.13 2.30
C LEU A 23 6.66 18.12 3.47
N ALA A 24 7.57 18.26 4.44
CA ALA A 24 7.60 17.39 5.62
C ALA A 24 6.32 17.53 6.45
N GLU A 25 5.84 18.77 6.66
CA GLU A 25 4.59 19.05 7.37
C GLU A 25 3.37 18.46 6.63
N GLU A 26 3.31 18.60 5.30
CA GLU A 26 2.24 18.00 4.49
C GLU A 26 2.27 16.47 4.52
N MET A 27 3.47 15.88 4.45
CA MET A 27 3.65 14.42 4.56
C MET A 27 3.23 13.90 5.94
N GLU A 28 3.54 14.62 7.01
CA GLU A 28 3.13 14.27 8.37
C GLU A 28 1.61 14.34 8.53
N ALA A 29 0.99 15.41 8.04
CA ALA A 29 -0.47 15.55 8.01
C ALA A 29 -1.14 14.43 7.20
N ALA A 30 -0.58 14.09 6.03
CA ALA A 30 -1.08 12.99 5.20
C ALA A 30 -0.87 11.62 5.87
N ALA A 31 0.28 11.40 6.53
CA ALA A 31 0.56 10.17 7.25
C ALA A 31 -0.37 9.99 8.45
N ALA A 32 -0.66 11.06 9.19
CA ALA A 32 -1.63 11.06 10.27
C ALA A 32 -3.04 10.73 9.76
N ALA A 33 -3.45 11.29 8.63
CA ALA A 33 -4.76 11.03 8.03
C ALA A 33 -4.91 9.61 7.45
N ARG A 34 -3.83 8.99 6.96
CA ARG A 34 -3.88 7.71 6.22
C ARG A 34 -3.45 6.49 7.03
N ARG A 35 -2.99 6.66 8.27
CA ARG A 35 -2.52 5.57 9.14
C ARG A 35 -3.56 4.49 9.42
N ASP A 36 -4.85 4.83 9.32
CA ASP A 36 -5.98 3.90 9.53
C ASP A 36 -6.83 3.70 8.25
N GLY A 37 -6.29 4.05 7.08
CA GLY A 37 -6.97 3.92 5.80
C GLY A 37 -6.88 2.53 5.17
N PRO A 38 -7.79 2.18 4.23
CA PRO A 38 -7.74 0.91 3.52
C PRO A 38 -6.41 0.72 2.78
N GLY A 39 -5.79 -0.46 2.96
CA GLY A 39 -4.49 -0.81 2.38
C GLY A 39 -3.28 -0.55 3.29
N PHE A 40 -3.47 0.06 4.46
CA PHE A 40 -2.44 0.19 5.49
C PHE A 40 -2.69 -0.82 6.62
N VAL A 41 -1.60 -1.28 7.24
CA VAL A 41 -1.63 -2.24 8.34
C VAL A 41 -0.80 -1.69 9.49
N ARG A 42 -1.41 -1.55 10.67
CA ARG A 42 -0.71 -1.15 11.90
C ARG A 42 0.15 -2.31 12.39
N ALA A 43 1.47 -2.14 12.34
CA ALA A 43 2.45 -3.11 12.83
C ALA A 43 3.55 -2.38 13.60
N SER A 44 3.86 -2.85 14.81
CA SER A 44 4.96 -2.33 15.63
C SER A 44 6.28 -3.04 15.34
N THR A 45 6.23 -4.27 14.82
CA THR A 45 7.40 -5.04 14.43
C THR A 45 7.27 -5.60 13.01
N PRO A 46 8.39 -5.89 12.31
CA PRO A 46 8.36 -6.57 11.02
C PRO A 46 7.62 -7.91 11.06
N ALA A 47 7.67 -8.63 12.18
CA ALA A 47 6.96 -9.88 12.38
C ALA A 47 5.43 -9.69 12.37
N ASP A 48 4.93 -8.61 12.97
CA ASP A 48 3.50 -8.29 12.98
C ASP A 48 2.99 -7.94 11.59
N LEU A 49 3.80 -7.22 10.81
CA LEU A 49 3.51 -6.94 9.40
C LEU A 49 3.43 -8.23 8.58
N ALA A 50 4.40 -9.14 8.75
CA ALA A 50 4.43 -10.42 8.06
C ALA A 50 3.21 -11.29 8.41
N ARG A 51 2.78 -11.28 9.69
CA ARG A 51 1.57 -11.98 10.14
C ARG A 51 0.30 -11.41 9.51
N ALA A 52 0.15 -10.08 9.54
CA ALA A 52 -1.02 -9.40 9.01
C ALA A 52 -1.14 -9.54 7.47
N LEU A 53 -0.06 -9.28 6.73
CA LEU A 53 -0.02 -9.45 5.27
C LEU A 53 -0.13 -10.92 4.86
N GLY A 54 0.46 -11.84 5.63
CA GLY A 54 0.33 -13.28 5.41
C GLY A 54 -1.11 -13.78 5.58
N ARG A 55 -1.85 -13.22 6.55
CA ARG A 55 -3.28 -13.49 6.73
C ARG A 55 -4.10 -12.96 5.56
N ASP A 56 -3.92 -11.70 5.18
CA ASP A 56 -4.68 -11.09 4.07
C ASP A 56 -4.41 -11.83 2.73
N ARG A 57 -3.15 -12.23 2.47
CA ARG A 57 -2.83 -13.09 1.31
C ARG A 57 -3.54 -14.44 1.35
N ARG A 58 -3.62 -15.10 2.51
CA ARG A 58 -4.32 -16.39 2.65
C ARG A 58 -5.82 -16.24 2.46
N GLU A 59 -6.42 -15.20 3.02
CA GLU A 59 -7.84 -14.90 2.87
C GLU A 59 -8.19 -14.54 1.43
N ARG A 60 -7.38 -13.69 0.76
CA ARG A 60 -7.51 -13.41 -0.68
C ARG A 60 -7.39 -14.67 -1.52
N ARG A 61 -6.42 -15.55 -1.21
CA ARG A 61 -6.25 -16.83 -1.91
C ARG A 61 -7.43 -17.77 -1.68
N ALA A 62 -7.99 -17.81 -0.47
CA ALA A 62 -9.20 -18.58 -0.16
C ALA A 62 -10.39 -18.07 -0.96
N ARG A 63 -10.61 -16.74 -1.03
CA ARG A 63 -11.67 -16.12 -1.85
C ARG A 63 -11.53 -16.43 -3.34
N LEU A 64 -10.30 -16.39 -3.86
CA LEU A 64 -10.00 -16.79 -5.26
C LEU A 64 -10.22 -18.30 -5.48
N SER A 65 -9.92 -19.12 -4.47
CA SER A 65 -10.10 -20.57 -4.51
C SER A 65 -11.56 -21.00 -4.42
N THR A 66 -12.42 -20.24 -3.74
CA THR A 66 -13.87 -20.51 -3.65
C THR A 66 -14.65 -19.89 -4.80
N GLY A 67 -14.04 -18.99 -5.58
CA GLY A 67 -14.70 -18.20 -6.62
C GLY A 67 -14.46 -18.67 -8.07
N THR A 68 -13.79 -19.80 -8.30
CA THR A 68 -13.61 -20.32 -9.66
C THR A 68 -13.94 -21.81 -9.72
N PRO A 69 -14.98 -22.25 -10.48
CA PRO A 69 -14.98 -23.62 -10.93
C PRO A 69 -13.71 -23.78 -11.77
N ARG A 70 -12.89 -24.78 -11.44
CA ARG A 70 -11.79 -25.20 -12.30
C ARG A 70 -12.36 -25.41 -13.70
N ARG A 71 -12.06 -24.49 -14.61
CA ARG A 71 -12.40 -24.62 -16.03
C ARG A 71 -11.51 -25.74 -16.58
N GLY A 72 -11.98 -26.97 -16.45
CA GLY A 72 -11.25 -28.17 -16.84
C GLY A 72 -11.61 -29.40 -16.01
N ASP A 73 -12.88 -29.80 -15.99
CA ASP A 73 -13.26 -31.19 -15.71
C ASP A 73 -13.92 -31.77 -16.96
N PRO A 74 -13.15 -32.33 -17.92
CA PRO A 74 -13.71 -33.09 -19.01
C PRO A 74 -13.66 -34.58 -18.63
N GLY A 75 -14.76 -35.13 -18.12
CA GLY A 75 -14.71 -36.58 -17.87
C GLY A 75 -15.89 -37.34 -17.31
N ARG A 76 -17.13 -36.80 -17.26
CA ARG A 76 -18.30 -37.70 -17.24
C ARG A 76 -18.56 -38.21 -18.66
N ARG A 77 -17.86 -39.28 -19.06
CA ARG A 77 -18.36 -40.15 -20.12
C ARG A 77 -19.42 -41.07 -19.51
N GLN A 78 -20.68 -40.76 -19.81
CA GLN A 78 -21.71 -41.79 -19.89
C GLN A 78 -21.47 -42.58 -21.19
N ALA A 79 -21.28 -43.88 -21.07
CA ALA A 79 -21.65 -44.92 -22.02
C ALA A 79 -21.53 -46.27 -21.30
#